data_AF-B1FQP0-F1
#
_entry.id   AF-B1FQP0-F1
#
_cell.length_a   1.000
_cell.length_b   1.000
_cell.length_c   1.000
_cell.angle_alpha   90.00
_cell.angle_beta   90.00
_cell.angle_gamma   90.00
#
_symmetry.space_group_name_H-M   'P 1'
#
loop_
_entity.id
_entity.type
_entity.pdbx_description
1 polymer ?
#
loop_
_entity_poly.entity_id
_entity_poly.type
_entity_poly.pdbx_seq_one_letter_code
_entity_poly.pdbx_strand_id
1 'polypeptide(L)'
;MTAPFTDFLRAMNGGWTAGPALSLPIFEGGRLRAQLGAANAGYDQAVERYNQTVVGALKDIADQVVRIRSLDTQKKDAARSVAANDRSYQLSREGFRRGLTDYVNVLIAQQQLLRAQETAARIDAERLAAHAQLMAALGGGVETGQDGRDGHPSGDHPSRDESAVGAAAPAAASGAKPGAAVARPAQVATAGASAMPAAR
;
A
#
# COMPACT_ATOMS: atom_id res chain seq x y z
N MET A 1 54.20 -40.12 -46.93
CA MET A 1 53.74 -38.78 -47.31
C MET A 1 52.42 -38.93 -48.06
N THR A 2 51.31 -38.97 -47.32
CA THR A 2 49.96 -39.25 -47.82
C THR A 2 49.01 -38.89 -46.67
N ALA A 3 48.06 -37.98 -46.75
CA ALA A 3 47.74 -36.94 -47.70
C ALA A 3 47.01 -35.82 -46.89
N PRO A 4 47.49 -34.57 -46.86
CA PRO A 4 46.77 -33.45 -46.21
C PRO A 4 45.51 -33.01 -46.99
N PHE A 5 45.24 -33.64 -48.13
CA PHE A 5 44.14 -33.31 -49.02
C PHE A 5 42.78 -33.84 -48.52
N THR A 6 42.76 -34.95 -47.76
CA THR A 6 41.51 -35.53 -47.23
C THR A 6 40.91 -34.73 -46.06
N ASP A 7 41.73 -34.04 -45.27
CA ASP A 7 41.22 -33.11 -44.23
C ASP A 7 40.62 -31.84 -44.86
N PHE A 8 41.16 -31.38 -45.99
CA PHE A 8 40.60 -30.28 -46.76
C PHE A 8 39.21 -30.62 -47.34
N LEU A 9 39.05 -31.82 -47.92
CA LEU A 9 37.75 -32.27 -48.41
C LEU A 9 36.72 -32.46 -47.30
N ARG A 10 37.14 -32.84 -46.09
CA ARG A 10 36.25 -32.97 -44.92
C ARG A 10 35.87 -31.61 -44.32
N ALA A 11 36.79 -30.66 -44.30
CA ALA A 11 36.53 -29.27 -43.93
C ALA A 11 35.59 -28.59 -44.94
N MET A 12 35.69 -28.93 -46.23
CA MET A 12 34.79 -28.44 -47.27
C MET A 12 33.41 -29.11 -47.26
N ASN A 13 33.24 -30.23 -46.53
CA ASN A 13 31.95 -30.89 -46.31
C ASN A 13 31.22 -30.41 -45.04
N GLY A 14 31.76 -29.39 -44.36
CA GLY A 14 31.12 -28.70 -43.24
C GLY A 14 30.38 -27.45 -43.72
N GLY A 15 29.15 -27.62 -44.18
CA GLY A 15 28.30 -26.48 -44.55
C GLY A 15 27.99 -25.61 -43.33
N TRP A 16 28.61 -24.43 -43.23
CA TRP A 16 28.14 -23.38 -42.33
C TRP A 16 26.95 -22.69 -42.99
N THR A 17 25.76 -22.94 -42.45
CA THR A 17 24.52 -22.27 -42.83
C THR A 17 24.34 -21.06 -41.92
N ALA A 18 24.47 -19.87 -42.51
CA ALA A 18 24.15 -18.59 -41.89
C ALA A 18 23.14 -17.89 -42.80
N GLY A 19 21.91 -17.77 -42.33
CA GLY A 19 20.83 -17.11 -43.04
C GLY A 19 19.84 -16.50 -42.04
N PRO A 20 19.22 -15.35 -42.35
CA PRO A 20 18.21 -14.77 -41.48
C PRO A 20 17.01 -15.71 -41.36
N ALA A 21 16.72 -16.19 -40.16
CA ALA A 21 15.53 -16.99 -39.88
C ALA A 21 14.34 -16.05 -39.63
N LEU A 22 13.54 -15.78 -40.66
CA LEU A 22 12.26 -15.08 -40.52
C LEU A 22 11.17 -16.11 -40.20
N SER A 23 10.83 -16.25 -38.93
CA SER A 23 9.66 -17.00 -38.49
C SER A 23 8.44 -16.08 -38.50
N LEU A 24 7.64 -16.14 -39.56
CA LEU A 24 6.31 -15.52 -39.60
C LEU A 24 5.29 -16.63 -39.28
N PRO A 25 4.79 -16.73 -38.03
CA PRO A 25 3.83 -17.77 -37.68
C PRO A 25 2.48 -17.47 -38.33
N ILE A 26 2.21 -18.09 -39.48
CA ILE A 26 0.98 -17.85 -40.26
C ILE A 26 -0.22 -18.57 -39.63
N PHE A 27 -0.01 -19.67 -38.89
CA PHE A 27 -1.08 -20.52 -38.34
C PHE A 27 -0.79 -21.01 -36.92
N GLU A 28 -0.87 -20.13 -35.92
CA GLU A 28 -0.70 -20.47 -34.49
C GLU A 28 -2.03 -20.77 -33.76
N GLY A 29 -3.05 -21.27 -34.47
CA GLY A 29 -4.27 -21.82 -33.85
C GLY A 29 -5.00 -20.89 -32.86
N GLY A 30 -4.82 -19.58 -32.97
CA GLY A 30 -5.38 -18.59 -32.03
C GLY A 30 -4.53 -18.32 -30.77
N ARG A 31 -3.37 -18.96 -30.57
CA ARG A 31 -2.48 -18.73 -29.42
C ARG A 31 -2.07 -17.26 -29.27
N LEU A 32 -1.71 -16.60 -30.37
CA LEU A 32 -1.34 -15.18 -30.38
C LEU A 32 -2.54 -14.27 -30.03
N ARG A 33 -3.75 -14.63 -30.49
CA ARG A 33 -4.99 -13.94 -30.14
C ARG A 33 -5.36 -14.14 -28.66
N ALA A 34 -5.19 -15.35 -28.14
CA ALA A 34 -5.42 -15.66 -26.73
C ALA A 34 -4.42 -14.93 -25.81
N GLN A 35 -3.15 -14.83 -26.20
CA GLN A 35 -2.15 -14.04 -25.47
C GLN A 35 -2.47 -12.54 -25.49
N LEU A 36 -2.93 -12.00 -26.62
CA LEU A 36 -3.41 -10.61 -26.70
C LEU A 36 -4.65 -10.40 -25.81
N GLY A 37 -5.60 -11.35 -25.81
CA GLY A 37 -6.76 -11.32 -24.93
C GLY A 37 -6.38 -11.33 -23.45
N ALA A 38 -5.42 -12.17 -23.06
CA ALA A 38 -4.89 -12.21 -21.70
C ALA A 38 -4.15 -10.91 -21.32
N ALA A 39 -3.38 -10.34 -22.24
CA ALA A 39 -2.70 -9.06 -22.02
C ALA A 39 -3.69 -7.90 -21.86
N ASN A 40 -4.75 -7.85 -22.69
CA ASN A 40 -5.82 -6.86 -22.58
C ASN A 40 -6.59 -7.00 -21.26
N ALA A 41 -6.97 -8.22 -20.87
CA ALA A 41 -7.61 -8.46 -19.58
C ALA A 41 -6.71 -8.05 -18.39
N GLY A 42 -5.39 -8.26 -18.51
CA GLY A 42 -4.41 -7.80 -17.53
C GLY A 42 -4.31 -6.28 -17.45
N TYR A 43 -4.43 -5.58 -18.59
CA TYR A 43 -4.50 -4.12 -18.63
C TYR A 43 -5.78 -3.60 -17.97
N ASP A 44 -6.94 -4.17 -18.31
CA ASP A 44 -8.21 -3.78 -17.69
C ASP A 44 -8.15 -3.98 -16.17
N GLN A 45 -7.59 -5.11 -15.72
CA GLN A 45 -7.38 -5.36 -14.29
C GLN A 45 -6.45 -4.32 -13.63
N ALA A 46 -5.40 -3.87 -14.31
CA ALA A 46 -4.50 -2.84 -13.80
C ALA A 46 -5.20 -1.48 -13.69
N VAL A 47 -6.02 -1.12 -14.67
CA VAL A 47 -6.84 0.10 -14.66
C VAL A 47 -7.84 0.06 -13.50
N GLU A 48 -8.54 -1.05 -13.31
CA GLU A 48 -9.49 -1.19 -12.21
C GLU A 48 -8.81 -1.12 -10.84
N ARG A 49 -7.64 -1.74 -10.68
CA ARG A 49 -6.84 -1.62 -9.44
C ARG A 49 -6.42 -0.19 -9.16
N TYR A 50 -6.01 0.56 -10.18
CA TYR A 50 -5.68 1.96 -10.04
C TYR A 50 -6.90 2.77 -9.57
N ASN A 51 -8.03 2.63 -10.28
CA ASN A 51 -9.27 3.32 -9.94
C ASN A 51 -9.71 3.00 -8.50
N GLN A 52 -9.68 1.72 -8.12
CA GLN A 52 -10.03 1.27 -6.78
C GLN A 52 -9.11 1.88 -5.71
N THR A 53 -7.81 1.97 -5.98
CA THR A 53 -6.83 2.54 -5.05
C THR A 53 -7.08 4.03 -4.85
N VAL A 54 -7.34 4.78 -5.92
CA VAL A 54 -7.62 6.23 -5.86
C VAL A 54 -8.92 6.51 -5.10
N VAL A 55 -9.99 5.77 -5.41
CA VAL A 55 -11.27 5.92 -4.71
C VAL A 55 -11.15 5.54 -3.24
N GLY A 56 -10.40 4.47 -2.93
CA GLY A 56 -10.08 4.07 -1.56
C GLY A 56 -9.36 5.16 -0.78
N ALA A 57 -8.30 5.74 -1.35
CA ALA A 57 -7.55 6.82 -0.72
C ALA A 57 -8.42 8.06 -0.45
N LEU A 58 -9.26 8.46 -1.41
CA LEU A 58 -10.16 9.60 -1.23
C LEU A 58 -11.21 9.33 -0.13
N LYS A 59 -11.73 8.10 -0.08
CA LYS A 59 -12.64 7.67 0.99
C LYS A 59 -11.96 7.76 2.36
N ASP A 60 -10.74 7.24 2.49
CA ASP A 60 -10.02 7.24 3.76
C ASP A 60 -9.75 8.67 4.27
N ILE A 61 -9.40 9.59 3.36
CA ILE A 61 -9.24 11.02 3.69
C ILE A 61 -10.57 11.61 4.16
N ALA A 62 -11.66 11.35 3.43
CA ALA A 62 -12.99 11.88 3.76
C ALA A 62 -13.48 11.37 5.12
N ASP A 63 -13.35 10.06 5.38
CA ASP A 63 -13.70 9.44 6.65
C ASP A 63 -12.93 10.10 7.80
N GLN A 64 -11.66 10.43 7.57
CA GLN A 64 -10.82 11.02 8.60
C GLN A 64 -11.09 12.49 8.89
N VAL A 65 -11.42 13.28 7.87
CA VAL A 65 -11.89 14.66 8.06
C VAL A 65 -13.18 14.68 8.86
N VAL A 66 -14.13 13.80 8.53
CA VAL A 66 -15.40 13.69 9.27
C VAL A 66 -15.15 13.25 10.71
N ARG A 67 -14.24 12.30 10.94
CA ARG A 67 -13.85 11.85 12.28
C ARG A 67 -13.26 12.97 13.13
N ILE A 68 -12.34 13.77 12.59
CA ILE A 68 -11.75 14.92 13.28
C ILE A 68 -12.85 15.94 13.65
N ARG A 69 -13.77 16.24 12.73
CA ARG A 69 -14.87 17.18 13.00
C ARG A 69 -15.81 16.68 14.10
N SER A 70 -16.09 15.39 14.13
CA SER A 70 -16.87 14.76 15.19
C SER A 70 -16.16 14.86 16.54
N LEU A 71 -14.86 14.53 16.59
CA LEU A 71 -14.04 14.62 17.80
C LEU A 71 -13.92 16.06 18.33
N ASP A 72 -13.86 17.08 17.47
CA ASP A 72 -13.90 18.49 17.88
C ASP A 72 -15.21 18.85 18.60
N THR A 73 -16.33 18.26 18.17
CA THR A 73 -17.63 18.46 18.83
C THR A 73 -17.67 17.73 20.16
N GLN A 74 -17.25 16.47 20.18
CA GLN A 74 -17.17 15.65 21.41
C GLN A 74 -16.25 16.29 22.46
N LYS A 75 -15.13 16.91 22.04
CA LYS A 75 -14.23 17.62 22.94
C LYS A 75 -14.92 18.78 23.68
N LYS A 76 -15.76 19.54 22.98
CA LYS A 76 -16.53 20.64 23.60
C LYS A 76 -17.52 20.12 24.62
N ASP A 77 -18.19 19.02 24.32
CA ASP A 77 -19.17 18.42 25.23
C ASP A 77 -18.50 17.74 26.43
N ALA A 78 -17.35 17.09 26.23
CA ALA A 78 -16.53 16.56 27.31
C ALA A 78 -16.02 17.68 28.24
N ALA A 79 -15.56 18.81 27.68
CA ALA A 79 -15.16 19.97 28.48
C ALA A 79 -16.32 20.54 29.32
N ARG A 80 -17.54 20.60 28.75
CA ARG A 80 -18.75 20.98 29.49
C ARG A 80 -19.06 20.00 30.61
N SER A 81 -18.92 18.70 30.36
CA SER A 81 -19.11 17.65 31.36
C SER A 81 -18.11 17.78 32.51
N VAL A 82 -16.83 17.99 32.22
CA VAL A 82 -15.80 18.22 33.24
C VAL A 82 -16.15 19.45 34.09
N ALA A 83 -16.52 20.56 33.46
CA ALA A 83 -16.91 21.78 34.17
C ALA A 83 -18.16 21.58 35.05
N ALA A 84 -19.13 20.79 34.60
CA ALA A 84 -20.32 20.48 35.39
C ALA A 84 -19.98 19.60 36.62
N ASN A 85 -19.17 18.56 36.43
CA ASN A 85 -18.74 17.68 37.51
C ASN A 85 -17.83 18.39 38.52
N ASP A 86 -16.99 19.33 38.06
CA ASP A 86 -16.16 20.14 38.95
C ASP A 86 -17.02 20.99 39.88
N ARG A 87 -18.05 21.67 39.34
CA ARG A 87 -19.01 22.43 40.18
C ARG A 87 -19.71 21.53 41.20
N SER A 88 -20.14 20.33 40.82
CA SER A 88 -20.76 19.37 41.73
C SER A 88 -19.79 18.96 42.86
N TYR A 89 -18.53 18.69 42.52
CA TYR A 89 -17.49 18.40 43.50
C TYR A 89 -17.24 19.58 44.45
N GLN A 90 -17.20 20.82 43.93
CA GLN A 90 -17.07 22.01 44.78
C GLN A 90 -18.24 22.13 45.76
N LEU A 91 -19.47 21.94 45.28
CA LEU A 91 -20.67 22.03 46.10
C LEU A 91 -20.69 20.96 47.20
N SER A 92 -20.39 19.71 46.87
CA SER A 92 -20.29 18.63 47.87
C SER A 92 -19.19 18.91 48.89
N ARG A 93 -18.05 19.44 48.44
CA ARG A 93 -16.92 19.78 49.31
C ARG A 93 -17.24 20.93 50.25
N GLU A 94 -18.00 21.93 49.81
CA GLU A 94 -18.51 23.00 50.66
C GLU A 94 -19.55 22.49 51.65
N GLY A 95 -20.49 21.64 51.20
CA GLY A 95 -21.47 20.99 52.05
C GLY A 95 -20.83 20.20 53.19
N PHE A 96 -19.80 19.40 52.88
CA PHE A 96 -19.03 18.66 53.88
C PHE A 96 -18.30 19.59 54.86
N ARG A 97 -17.62 20.64 54.36
CA ARG A 97 -16.94 21.62 55.22
C ARG A 97 -17.89 22.34 56.17
N ARG A 98 -19.15 22.51 55.79
CA ARG A 98 -20.21 23.12 56.60
C ARG A 98 -20.99 22.10 57.45
N GLY A 99 -20.61 20.82 57.42
CA GLY A 99 -21.30 19.74 58.14
C GLY A 99 -22.69 19.39 57.60
N LEU A 100 -23.04 19.84 56.40
CA LEU A 100 -24.34 19.63 55.77
C LEU A 100 -24.43 18.28 55.02
N THR A 101 -23.28 17.68 54.68
CA THR A 101 -23.21 16.43 53.91
C THR A 101 -22.11 15.53 54.45
N ASP A 102 -22.26 14.21 54.26
CA ASP A 102 -21.20 13.25 54.56
C ASP A 102 -20.04 13.33 53.55
N TYR A 103 -18.85 12.88 53.96
CA TYR A 103 -17.65 12.81 53.12
C TYR A 103 -17.82 11.85 51.93
N VAL A 104 -18.65 10.82 52.07
CA VAL A 104 -18.98 9.89 50.98
C VAL A 104 -19.51 10.63 49.75
N ASN A 105 -20.28 11.70 49.94
CA ASN A 105 -20.79 12.52 48.83
C ASN A 105 -19.67 13.27 48.09
N VAL A 106 -18.65 13.73 48.81
CA VAL A 106 -17.46 14.36 48.22
C VAL A 106 -16.69 13.35 47.39
N LEU A 107 -16.53 12.12 47.89
CA LEU A 107 -15.82 11.07 47.18
C LEU A 107 -16.57 10.63 45.90
N ILE A 108 -17.90 10.49 45.96
CA ILE A 108 -18.73 10.19 44.79
C ILE A 108 -18.57 11.30 43.73
N ALA A 109 -18.67 12.56 44.13
CA ALA A 109 -18.50 13.70 43.21
C ALA A 109 -17.09 13.77 42.63
N GLN A 110 -16.05 13.45 43.43
CA GLN A 110 -14.67 13.38 42.96
C GLN A 110 -14.47 12.25 41.94
N GLN A 111 -15.04 11.07 42.18
CA GLN A 111 -15.01 9.95 41.23
C GLN A 111 -15.69 10.31 39.91
N GLN A 112 -16.81 11.03 39.95
CA GLN A 112 -17.50 11.51 38.75
C GLN A 112 -16.65 12.53 37.96
N LEU A 113 -16.02 13.48 38.65
CA LEU A 113 -15.08 14.42 38.03
C LEU A 113 -13.91 13.70 37.36
N LEU A 114 -13.31 12.73 38.04
CA LEU A 114 -12.17 11.98 37.49
C LEU A 114 -12.57 11.21 36.22
N ARG A 115 -13.72 10.53 36.22
CA ARG A 115 -14.23 9.83 35.03
C ARG A 115 -14.49 10.79 33.85
N ALA A 116 -14.99 12.00 34.14
CA ALA A 116 -15.19 13.02 33.12
C ALA A 116 -13.85 13.50 32.54
N GLN A 117 -12.83 13.68 33.38
CA GLN A 117 -11.48 14.06 32.95
C GLN A 117 -10.81 12.97 32.12
N GLU A 118 -10.94 11.70 32.53
CA GLU A 118 -10.46 10.54 31.76
C GLU A 118 -11.09 10.49 30.37
N THR A 119 -12.41 10.73 30.29
CA THR A 119 -13.13 10.77 29.01
C THR A 119 -12.61 11.90 28.12
N ALA A 120 -12.39 13.10 28.68
CA ALA A 120 -11.82 14.22 27.93
C ALA A 120 -10.41 13.92 27.41
N ALA A 121 -9.55 13.33 28.25
CA ALA A 121 -8.20 12.93 27.86
C ALA A 121 -8.21 11.85 26.75
N ARG A 122 -9.15 10.90 26.82
CA ARG A 122 -9.34 9.89 25.78
C ARG A 122 -9.75 10.51 24.44
N ILE A 123 -10.68 11.46 24.44
CA ILE A 123 -11.09 12.18 23.22
C ILE A 123 -9.91 12.94 22.62
N ASP A 124 -9.08 13.59 23.45
CA ASP A 124 -7.87 14.25 22.98
C ASP A 124 -6.87 13.26 22.37
N ALA A 125 -6.66 12.10 23.00
CA ALA A 125 -5.81 11.04 22.44
C ALA A 125 -6.35 10.51 21.09
N GLU A 126 -7.66 10.26 20.99
CA GLU A 126 -8.30 9.82 19.76
C GLU A 126 -8.19 10.86 18.63
N ARG A 127 -8.21 12.15 18.99
CA ARG A 127 -8.01 13.26 18.05
C ARG A 127 -6.60 13.31 17.52
N LEU A 128 -5.58 13.16 18.37
CA LEU A 128 -4.19 13.05 17.94
C LEU A 128 -3.98 11.84 17.00
N ALA A 129 -4.54 10.68 17.35
CA ALA A 129 -4.53 9.52 16.49
C ALA A 129 -5.22 9.77 15.15
N ALA A 130 -6.34 10.50 15.16
CA ALA A 130 -7.07 10.83 13.95
C ALA A 130 -6.25 11.73 13.00
N HIS A 131 -5.55 12.73 13.55
CA HIS A 131 -4.61 13.57 12.80
C HIS A 131 -3.44 12.77 12.22
N ALA A 132 -2.84 11.85 12.99
CA ALA A 132 -1.74 11.01 12.50
C ALA A 132 -2.18 10.11 11.33
N GLN A 133 -3.37 9.52 11.43
CA GLN A 133 -3.97 8.72 10.35
C GLN A 133 -4.31 9.56 9.11
N LEU A 134 -4.76 10.82 9.28
CA LEU A 134 -4.97 11.73 8.15
C LEU A 134 -3.64 12.04 7.44
N MET A 135 -2.58 12.33 8.22
CA MET A 135 -1.25 12.54 7.66
C MET A 135 -0.77 11.31 6.89
N ALA A 136 -0.99 10.10 7.41
CA ALA A 136 -0.66 8.85 6.73
C ALA A 136 -1.47 8.66 5.44
N ALA A 137 -2.79 8.91 5.45
CA ALA A 137 -3.66 8.80 4.27
C ALA A 137 -3.31 9.80 3.17
N LEU A 138 -2.78 10.97 3.53
CA LEU A 138 -2.29 11.98 2.58
C LEU A 138 -0.92 11.64 1.97
N GLY A 139 -0.36 10.46 2.24
CA GLY A 139 0.95 10.04 1.73
C GLY A 139 2.09 10.23 2.73
N GLY A 140 1.79 10.62 3.97
CA GLY A 140 2.65 10.35 5.12
C GLY A 140 4.03 10.97 5.09
N GLY A 141 4.26 12.17 4.55
CA GLY A 141 5.52 12.92 4.73
C GLY A 141 6.79 12.12 4.45
N VAL A 142 6.72 11.11 3.58
CA VAL A 142 7.85 10.25 3.25
C VAL A 142 8.66 10.97 2.18
N GLU A 143 9.52 11.91 2.61
CA GLU A 143 10.89 11.80 2.13
C GLU A 143 11.40 10.50 2.76
N THR A 144 11.33 9.41 2.00
CA THR A 144 12.12 8.21 2.28
C THR A 144 13.56 8.68 2.24
N GLY A 145 14.10 9.03 3.41
CA GLY A 145 15.48 9.41 3.54
C GLY A 145 16.35 8.36 2.85
N GLN A 146 17.11 8.83 1.85
CA GLN A 146 18.11 8.12 1.06
C GLN A 146 17.70 7.60 -0.34
N ASP A 147 17.24 8.49 -1.22
CA ASP A 147 17.61 8.45 -2.65
C ASP A 147 18.60 9.60 -2.98
N GLY A 148 19.48 9.92 -2.04
CA GLY A 148 20.52 10.96 -2.15
C GLY A 148 21.92 10.49 -1.77
N ARG A 149 22.16 9.17 -1.68
CA ARG A 149 23.50 8.60 -1.46
C ARG A 149 23.97 7.71 -2.61
N ASP A 150 23.60 8.07 -3.83
CA ASP A 150 24.43 7.69 -4.97
C ASP A 150 25.55 8.73 -5.06
N GLY A 151 26.60 8.48 -4.28
CA GLY A 151 27.88 9.11 -4.48
C GLY A 151 28.29 8.84 -5.93
N HIS A 152 28.16 9.85 -6.78
CA HIS A 152 28.69 9.81 -8.13
C HIS A 152 30.18 9.49 -7.99
N PRO A 153 30.65 8.30 -8.40
CA PRO A 153 32.08 8.04 -8.42
C PRO A 153 32.68 9.06 -9.37
N SER A 154 33.68 9.77 -8.89
CA SER A 154 34.62 10.53 -9.72
C SER A 154 35.22 9.56 -10.74
N GLY A 155 34.57 9.47 -11.89
CA GLY A 155 35.10 8.85 -13.09
C GLY A 155 35.54 9.99 -13.98
N ASP A 156 36.82 10.34 -13.90
CA ASP A 156 37.52 11.05 -14.95
C ASP A 156 37.05 10.52 -16.32
N HIS A 157 36.47 11.39 -17.13
CA HIS A 157 36.30 11.14 -18.55
C HIS A 157 37.54 11.72 -19.24
N PRO A 158 38.56 10.91 -19.58
CA PRO A 158 39.55 11.36 -20.53
C PRO A 158 38.87 11.46 -21.90
N SER A 159 38.95 12.66 -22.46
CA SER A 159 38.65 12.97 -23.85
C SER A 159 39.22 11.89 -24.77
N ARG A 160 38.37 11.23 -25.55
CA ARG A 160 38.84 10.49 -26.72
C ARG A 160 37.87 10.66 -27.88
N ASP A 161 38.31 11.55 -28.76
CA ASP A 161 38.06 11.66 -30.19
C ASP A 161 36.88 10.90 -30.78
N GLU A 162 36.01 11.72 -31.34
CA GLU A 162 35.18 11.45 -32.50
C GLU A 162 35.89 10.56 -33.54
N SER A 163 35.20 9.51 -34.02
CA SER A 163 35.09 9.21 -35.45
C SER A 163 34.19 7.99 -35.73
N ALA A 164 33.37 8.15 -36.77
CA ALA A 164 32.50 7.17 -37.47
C ALA A 164 31.19 6.80 -36.75
N VAL A 165 30.09 7.52 -36.97
CA VAL A 165 29.17 7.48 -38.15
C VAL A 165 28.48 6.13 -38.35
N GLY A 166 27.17 6.14 -38.06
CA GLY A 166 26.14 5.52 -38.90
C GLY A 166 25.69 4.11 -38.54
N ALA A 167 24.51 3.99 -37.93
CA ALA A 167 23.33 3.35 -38.55
C ALA A 167 22.30 2.87 -37.50
N ALA A 168 21.04 3.28 -37.74
CA ALA A 168 19.80 2.53 -37.51
C ALA A 168 19.44 1.99 -36.11
N ALA A 169 18.39 2.60 -35.54
CA ALA A 169 17.43 2.01 -34.60
C ALA A 169 16.65 0.83 -35.23
N PRO A 170 15.73 0.13 -34.51
CA PRO A 170 15.72 -0.36 -33.13
C PRO A 170 15.33 -1.87 -33.06
N ALA A 171 15.12 -2.35 -31.82
CA ALA A 171 14.33 -3.54 -31.44
C ALA A 171 15.07 -4.89 -31.28
N ALA A 172 15.28 -5.27 -30.01
CA ALA A 172 15.11 -6.64 -29.54
C ALA A 172 15.19 -6.67 -28.00
N ALA A 173 14.05 -6.67 -27.32
CA ALA A 173 13.97 -7.20 -25.96
C ALA A 173 13.27 -8.56 -26.05
N SER A 174 14.10 -9.60 -26.21
CA SER A 174 13.73 -10.99 -26.07
C SER A 174 14.42 -11.54 -24.83
N GLY A 175 13.66 -12.31 -24.05
CA GLY A 175 14.17 -13.23 -23.03
C GLY A 175 14.29 -12.60 -21.63
N ALA A 176 13.99 -13.31 -20.55
CA ALA A 176 13.56 -14.69 -20.41
C ALA A 176 13.10 -14.88 -18.95
N LYS A 177 12.16 -15.81 -18.74
CA LYS A 177 12.01 -16.63 -17.52
C LYS A 177 13.39 -17.11 -17.00
N PRO A 178 13.57 -17.55 -15.73
CA PRO A 178 12.65 -18.39 -14.94
C PRO A 178 12.60 -17.97 -13.44
N GLY A 179 11.68 -18.42 -12.58
CA GLY A 179 11.42 -19.80 -12.17
C GLY A 179 11.39 -19.86 -10.63
N ALA A 180 10.58 -20.77 -10.09
CA ALA A 180 10.61 -21.29 -8.72
C ALA A 180 10.29 -20.28 -7.59
N ALA A 181 9.66 -20.59 -6.47
CA ALA A 181 8.96 -21.75 -5.92
C ALA A 181 8.22 -21.20 -4.66
N VAL A 182 7.11 -21.75 -4.17
CA VAL A 182 7.04 -22.79 -3.10
C VAL A 182 5.58 -22.67 -2.58
N ALA A 183 4.74 -23.68 -2.84
CA ALA A 183 4.21 -24.69 -1.91
C ALA A 183 3.01 -24.28 -1.01
N ARG A 184 1.82 -24.83 -1.36
CA ARG A 184 0.88 -25.72 -0.59
C ARG A 184 0.57 -25.43 0.90
N PRO A 185 -0.52 -25.99 1.50
CA PRO A 185 -1.85 -26.42 0.98
C PRO A 185 -3.05 -26.09 1.93
N ALA A 186 -4.27 -26.49 1.49
CA ALA A 186 -5.48 -26.75 2.30
C ALA A 186 -6.21 -25.50 2.88
N GLN A 187 -7.53 -25.38 2.92
CA GLN A 187 -8.55 -26.37 3.25
C GLN A 187 -9.90 -26.08 2.59
N VAL A 188 -10.65 -27.18 2.45
CA VAL A 188 -12.06 -27.31 2.14
C VAL A 188 -12.89 -26.75 3.32
N ALA A 189 -13.89 -25.93 3.03
CA ALA A 189 -14.97 -25.66 3.97
C ALA A 189 -16.32 -25.66 3.22
N THR A 190 -16.95 -26.83 3.25
CA THR A 190 -18.38 -27.02 3.06
C THR A 190 -19.13 -26.46 4.27
N ALA A 191 -20.06 -25.54 4.06
CA ALA A 191 -21.22 -25.29 4.93
C ALA A 191 -22.30 -24.64 4.03
N GLY A 192 -23.48 -25.20 3.82
CA GLY A 192 -24.28 -26.00 4.76
C GLY A 192 -25.14 -25.07 5.60
N ALA A 193 -26.29 -24.69 5.05
CA ALA A 193 -27.57 -24.36 5.70
C ALA A 193 -27.57 -23.42 6.95
N SER A 194 -28.25 -22.28 6.80
CA SER A 194 -29.41 -21.94 7.65
C SER A 194 -30.17 -20.76 7.05
N ALA A 195 -31.28 -21.09 6.40
CA ALA A 195 -32.35 -20.14 6.07
C ALA A 195 -33.15 -19.86 7.35
N MET A 196 -33.36 -18.58 7.65
CA MET A 196 -34.13 -18.10 8.78
C MET A 196 -35.13 -17.08 8.23
N PRO A 197 -36.45 -17.37 8.20
CA PRO A 197 -37.44 -16.38 7.78
C PRO A 197 -37.86 -15.50 8.96
N ALA A 198 -37.87 -14.19 8.70
CA ALA A 198 -38.50 -13.19 9.54
C ALA A 198 -40.00 -13.11 9.22
N ALA A 199 -40.86 -13.14 10.25
CA ALA A 199 -42.16 -12.48 10.26
C ALA A 199 -42.73 -12.47 11.69
N ARG A 200 -42.90 -11.28 12.27
CA ARG A 200 -43.85 -11.01 13.34
C ARG A 200 -44.44 -9.63 13.10
#